data_AF-A0A061P7G1-F1
#
_entry.id   AF-A0A061P7G1-F1
#
_cell.length_a   1.000
_cell.length_b   1.000
_cell.length_c   1.000
_cell.angle_alpha   90.00
_cell.angle_beta   90.00
_cell.angle_gamma   90.00
#
_symmetry.space_group_name_H-M   'P 1'
#
loop_
_entity.id
_entity.type
_entity.pdbx_description
1 polymer ?
#
loop_
_entity_poly.entity_id
_entity_poly.type
_entity_poly.pdbx_seq_one_letter_code
_entity_poly.pdbx_strand_id
1 'polypeptide(L)'
;MSYEVVKDRFEELMLDSERRVLSDMELTELHESATYLENYAWEYSKLNAMSFVAYATGDDDWQHEICASLDQLKGGEKDEH
;
A
#
# COMPACT_ATOMS: atom_id res chain seq x y z
N MET A 1 -9.16 -1.18 5.81
CA MET A 1 -8.03 -1.26 6.75
C MET A 1 -6.91 -0.41 6.18
N SER A 2 -6.18 0.33 7.02
CA SER A 2 -5.04 1.16 6.60
C SER A 2 -3.84 0.27 6.21
N TYR A 3 -3.01 0.73 5.27
CA TYR A 3 -1.77 0.06 4.86
C TYR A 3 -0.89 -0.29 6.08
N GLU A 4 -0.73 0.65 7.02
CA GLU A 4 0.09 0.43 8.22
C GLU A 4 -0.47 -0.70 9.09
N VAL A 5 -1.80 -0.80 9.23
CA VAL A 5 -2.42 -1.88 10.01
C VAL A 5 -2.14 -3.25 9.41
N VAL A 6 -2.24 -3.37 8.08
CA VAL A 6 -1.98 -4.64 7.39
C VAL A 6 -0.49 -4.99 7.41
N LYS A 7 0.38 -3.98 7.26
CA LYS A 7 1.83 -4.13 7.32
C LYS A 7 2.29 -4.59 8.69
N ASP A 8 1.86 -3.91 9.76
CA ASP A 8 2.22 -4.25 11.13
C ASP A 8 1.80 -5.70 11.44
N ARG A 9 0.59 -6.07 11.02
CA ARG A 9 0.08 -7.44 11.21
C ARG A 9 0.86 -8.49 10.43
N PHE A 10 1.25 -8.19 9.19
CA PHE A 10 2.12 -9.05 8.39
C PHE A 10 3.48 -9.26 9.07
N GLU A 11 4.10 -8.17 9.55
CA GLU A 11 5.40 -8.22 10.24
C GLU A 11 5.33 -9.07 11.52
N GLU A 12 4.26 -8.91 12.32
CA GLU A 12 4.02 -9.76 13.49
C GLU A 12 3.94 -11.25 13.13
N LEU A 13 3.12 -11.60 12.13
CA LEU A 13 2.94 -12.99 11.70
C LEU A 13 4.22 -13.60 11.14
N MET A 14 5.01 -12.82 10.40
CA MET A 14 6.34 -13.23 9.93
C MET A 14 7.26 -13.56 11.11
N LEU A 15 7.34 -12.67 12.11
CA LEU A 15 8.17 -12.88 13.29
C LEU A 15 7.72 -14.06 14.14
N ASP A 16 6.41 -14.29 14.24
CA ASP A 16 5.84 -15.46 14.92
C ASP A 16 6.16 -16.76 14.19
N SER A 17 6.12 -16.75 12.85
CA SER A 17 6.45 -17.92 12.03
C SER A 17 7.87 -18.44 12.22
N GLU A 18 8.81 -17.55 12.58
CA GLU A 18 10.20 -17.89 12.91
C GLU A 18 10.33 -18.57 14.30
N ARG A 19 9.32 -18.42 15.16
CA ARG A 19 9.36 -18.87 16.57
C ARG A 19 8.46 -20.06 16.84
N ARG A 20 7.37 -20.20 16.08
CA ARG A 20 6.37 -21.25 16.24
C ARG A 20 5.67 -21.57 14.93
N VAL A 21 5.02 -22.72 14.88
CA VAL A 21 4.09 -23.05 13.80
C VAL A 21 2.87 -22.13 13.93
N LEU A 22 2.52 -21.46 12.83
CA LEU A 22 1.29 -20.69 12.71
C LEU A 22 0.08 -21.63 12.61
N SER A 23 -1.04 -21.23 13.17
CA SER A 23 -2.33 -21.87 12.90
C SER A 23 -2.76 -21.65 11.45
N ASP A 24 -3.68 -22.48 10.94
CA ASP A 24 -4.21 -22.33 9.57
C ASP A 24 -4.79 -20.93 9.33
N MET A 25 -5.47 -20.35 10.33
CA MET A 25 -6.03 -19.01 10.25
C MET A 25 -4.95 -17.93 10.15
N GLU A 26 -3.89 -18.04 10.95
CA GLU A 26 -2.74 -17.12 10.91
C GLU A 26 -1.96 -17.24 9.61
N LEU A 27 -1.84 -18.45 9.06
CA LEU A 27 -1.20 -18.67 7.77
C LEU A 27 -2.02 -18.06 6.62
N THR A 28 -3.35 -18.18 6.67
CA THR A 28 -4.24 -17.49 5.74
C THR A 28 -4.08 -15.98 5.85
N GLU A 29 -4.11 -15.43 7.07
CA GLU A 29 -3.93 -13.99 7.30
C GLU A 29 -2.56 -13.49 6.80
N LEU A 30 -1.50 -14.29 6.97
CA LEU A 30 -0.17 -13.98 6.45
C LEU A 30 -0.16 -13.88 4.92
N HIS A 31 -0.81 -14.83 4.22
CA HIS A 31 -0.89 -14.80 2.75
C HIS A 31 -1.76 -13.65 2.23
N GLU A 32 -2.90 -13.37 2.88
CA GLU A 32 -3.79 -12.28 2.50
C GLU A 32 -3.12 -10.91 2.70
N SER A 33 -2.44 -10.73 3.83
CA SER A 33 -1.68 -9.50 4.11
C SER A 33 -0.49 -9.34 3.15
N ALA A 34 0.25 -10.40 2.82
CA ALA A 34 1.29 -10.36 1.80
C ALA A 34 0.75 -9.92 0.43
N THR A 35 -0.37 -10.52 0.01
CA THR A 35 -1.04 -10.17 -1.26
C THR A 35 -1.48 -8.72 -1.29
N TYR A 36 -2.06 -8.23 -0.19
CA TYR A 36 -2.43 -6.82 -0.06
C TYR A 36 -1.22 -5.89 -0.18
N LEU A 37 -0.13 -6.19 0.52
CA LEU A 37 1.09 -5.38 0.50
C LEU A 37 1.76 -5.36 -0.88
N GLU A 38 1.77 -6.50 -1.58
CA GLU A 38 2.28 -6.59 -2.96
C GLU A 38 1.45 -5.71 -3.90
N ASN A 39 0.13 -5.80 -3.85
CA ASN A 39 -0.76 -4.97 -4.66
C ASN A 39 -0.58 -3.47 -4.36
N TYR A 40 -0.47 -3.12 -3.08
CA TYR A 40 -0.21 -1.74 -2.66
C TYR A 40 1.12 -1.23 -3.23
N ALA A 41 2.20 -2.01 -3.09
CA ALA A 41 3.52 -1.64 -3.57
C ALA A 41 3.55 -1.46 -5.09
N TRP A 42 2.84 -2.32 -5.83
CA TRP A 42 2.70 -2.22 -7.28
C TRP A 42 2.00 -0.93 -7.71
N GLU A 43 0.80 -0.67 -7.16
CA GLU A 43 0.04 0.54 -7.52
C GLU A 43 0.77 1.81 -7.09
N TYR A 44 1.39 1.82 -5.90
CA TYR A 44 2.18 2.96 -5.44
C TYR A 44 3.36 3.27 -6.37
N SER A 45 4.12 2.24 -6.77
CA SER A 45 5.25 2.38 -7.69
C SER A 45 4.82 2.91 -9.06
N LYS A 46 3.74 2.34 -9.60
CA LYS A 46 3.15 2.75 -10.88
C LYS A 46 2.70 4.22 -10.84
N LEU A 47 1.95 4.63 -9.81
CA LEU A 47 1.49 6.01 -9.66
C LEU A 47 2.66 6.98 -9.49
N ASN A 48 3.70 6.63 -8.71
CA ASN A 48 4.90 7.47 -8.59
C ASN A 48 5.62 7.64 -9.94
N ALA A 49 5.76 6.56 -10.72
CA ALA A 49 6.34 6.64 -12.05
C ALA A 49 5.52 7.54 -12.99
N MET A 50 4.19 7.41 -12.96
CA MET A 50 3.29 8.26 -13.75
C MET A 50 3.37 9.72 -13.32
N SER A 51 3.42 10.01 -12.02
CA SER A 51 3.56 11.37 -11.49
C SER A 51 4.85 12.03 -11.99
N PHE A 52 5.96 11.27 -12.00
CA PHE A 52 7.22 11.74 -12.55
C PHE A 52 7.14 12.04 -14.04
N VAL A 53 6.47 11.19 -14.83
CA VAL A 53 6.29 11.43 -16.27
C VAL A 53 5.45 12.68 -16.51
N ALA A 54 4.32 12.83 -15.81
CA ALA A 54 3.44 14.00 -15.92
C ALA A 54 4.19 15.31 -15.63
N TYR A 55 4.97 15.32 -14.54
CA TYR A 55 5.85 16.43 -14.19
C TYR A 55 6.90 16.71 -15.29
N ALA A 56 7.57 15.68 -15.79
CA ALA A 56 8.59 15.82 -16.81
C ALA A 56 8.05 16.34 -18.16
N THR A 57 6.77 16.08 -18.44
CA THR A 57 6.07 16.58 -19.64
C THR A 57 5.38 17.92 -19.43
N GLY A 58 5.36 18.47 -18.21
CA GLY A 58 4.64 19.70 -17.87
C GLY A 58 3.12 19.59 -17.94
N ASP A 59 2.60 18.37 -17.72
CA ASP A 59 1.16 18.10 -17.72
C ASP A 59 0.63 18.19 -16.27
N ASP A 60 0.37 19.43 -15.84
CA ASP A 60 -0.03 19.72 -14.46
C ASP A 60 -1.40 19.11 -14.11
N ASP A 61 -2.32 19.02 -15.06
CA ASP A 61 -3.65 18.42 -14.84
C ASP A 61 -3.51 16.91 -14.57
N TRP A 62 -2.74 16.21 -15.42
CA TRP A 62 -2.45 14.79 -15.20
C TRP A 62 -1.67 14.57 -13.90
N GLN A 63 -0.72 15.46 -13.56
CA GLN A 63 0.03 15.36 -12.31
C GLN A 63 -0.90 15.46 -11.09
N HIS A 64 -1.86 16.40 -11.09
CA HIS A 64 -2.84 16.53 -9.99
C HIS A 64 -3.70 15.28 -9.83
N GLU A 65 -4.17 14.67 -10.93
CA GLU A 65 -4.96 13.43 -10.90
C GLU A 65 -4.19 12.26 -10.26
N ILE A 66 -2.90 12.13 -10.60
CA ILE A 66 -2.05 11.08 -10.04
C ILE A 66 -1.75 11.32 -8.56
N CYS A 67 -1.52 12.58 -8.16
CA CYS A 67 -1.36 12.93 -6.75
C CYS A 67 -2.62 12.60 -5.93
N ALA A 68 -3.82 12.92 -6.43
CA ALA A 68 -5.06 12.56 -5.78
C ALA A 68 -5.22 11.03 -5.63
N SER A 69 -4.81 10.27 -6.65
CA SER A 69 -4.81 8.81 -6.61
C SER A 69 -3.82 8.24 -5.58
N LEU A 70 -2.64 8.85 -5.44
CA LEU A 70 -1.66 8.49 -4.41
C LEU A 70 -2.18 8.74 -2.99
N ASP A 71 -2.90 9.84 -2.79
CA ASP A 71 -3.47 10.19 -1.48
C ASP A 71 -4.62 9.26 -1.10
N GLN A 72 -5.46 8.88 -2.07
CA GLN A 72 -6.47 7.84 -1.88
C GLN A 72 -5.84 6.50 -1.52
N LEU A 73 -4.77 6.10 -2.22
CA LEU A 73 -4.07 4.84 -1.95
C LEU A 73 -3.51 4.79 -0.52
N LYS A 74 -2.99 5.90 0.00
CA LYS A 74 -2.46 6.01 1.37
C LYS A 74 -3.53 6.00 2.47
N GLY A 75 -4.80 5.91 2.12
CA GLY A 75 -5.90 5.88 3.10
C GLY A 75 -6.68 7.18 3.24
N GLY A 76 -6.48 8.15 2.34
CA GLY A 76 -7.40 9.26 2.07
C GLY A 76 -8.03 9.94 3.29
N GLU A 77 -7.25 10.67 4.09
CA GLU A 77 -7.77 11.75 4.94
C GLU A 77 -6.73 12.88 5.07
N LYS A 78 -6.90 13.95 4.29
CA LYS A 78 -6.76 15.34 4.74
C LYS A 78 -7.71 16.18 3.91
N ASP A 79 -8.80 16.60 4.53
CA ASP A 79 -9.35 17.96 4.48
C ASP A 79 -10.65 17.99 5.29
N GLU A 80 -10.53 17.94 6.63
CA GLU A 80 -11.52 18.57 7.50
C GLU A 80 -11.29 20.08 7.38
N HIS A 81 -12.27 20.77 6.79
CA HIS A 81 -12.30 22.23 6.61
C HIS A 81 -12.62 22.96 7.92
#